data_AF-A0A2E3VZX0-F1
#
_entry.id   AF-A0A2E3VZX0-F1
#
_cell.length_a   1.000
_cell.length_b   1.000
_cell.length_c   1.000
_cell.angle_alpha   90.00
_cell.angle_beta   90.00
_cell.angle_gamma   90.00
#
_symmetry.space_group_name_H-M   'P 1'
#
loop_
_entity.id
_entity.type
_entity.pdbx_description
1 polymer ?
#
loop_
_entity_poly.entity_id
_entity_poly.type
_entity_poly.pdbx_seq_one_letter_code
_entity_poly.pdbx_strand_id
1 'polypeptide(L)'
;MRNIAIKTLKVFVILQLLVLNTSCLDYSRNMVDGKLEPPEPGFFENDKTIGGIDSNNDGVRDDIERWINREFPGEENYNKRMACKQYAKEVRNIQIHIDDEEMLNKHSFLWIDADVCVLYVYTDLIKDPYGKQVKQGDKILEKSNNTKERVKAWMVADRNFAGKSHALPPRQEMRRKKCEFEIKPRKGF
;
A
#
# COMPACT_ATOMS: atom_id res chain seq x y z
N MET A 1 -30.70 -50.59 2.77
CA MET A 1 -29.92 -49.68 1.89
C MET A 1 -30.10 -48.18 2.20
N ARG A 2 -31.31 -47.69 2.54
CA ARG A 2 -31.55 -46.26 2.89
C ARG A 2 -30.71 -45.69 4.05
N ASN A 3 -30.41 -46.49 5.09
CA ASN A 3 -29.66 -46.01 6.27
C ASN A 3 -28.17 -45.73 6.03
N ILE A 4 -27.57 -46.28 4.98
CA ILE A 4 -26.14 -46.06 4.67
C ILE A 4 -25.96 -44.74 3.93
N ALA A 5 -26.87 -44.42 2.99
CA ALA A 5 -26.86 -43.18 2.21
C ALA A 5 -27.02 -41.91 3.07
N ILE A 6 -27.81 -41.97 4.15
CA ILE A 6 -28.00 -40.84 5.07
C ILE A 6 -26.75 -40.59 5.93
N LYS A 7 -26.01 -41.64 6.29
CA LYS A 7 -24.77 -41.52 7.06
C LYS A 7 -23.64 -40.92 6.22
N THR A 8 -23.49 -41.36 4.96
CA THR A 8 -22.48 -40.79 4.04
C THR A 8 -22.76 -39.34 3.69
N LEU A 9 -24.02 -38.94 3.51
CA LEU A 9 -24.39 -37.54 3.25
C LEU A 9 -24.08 -36.61 4.44
N LYS A 10 -24.36 -37.05 5.68
CA LYS A 10 -24.02 -36.28 6.89
C LYS A 10 -22.52 -36.10 7.07
N VAL A 11 -21.72 -37.13 6.79
CA VAL A 11 -20.26 -37.04 6.84
C VAL A 11 -19.73 -36.06 5.79
N PHE A 12 -20.28 -36.07 4.58
CA PHE A 12 -19.87 -35.15 3.52
C PHE A 12 -20.21 -33.68 3.83
N VAL A 13 -21.37 -33.41 4.43
CA VAL A 13 -21.77 -32.06 4.88
C VAL A 13 -20.92 -31.58 6.05
N ILE A 14 -20.58 -32.45 7.01
CA ILE A 14 -19.67 -32.11 8.12
C ILE A 14 -18.25 -31.86 7.59
N LEU A 15 -17.78 -32.64 6.61
CA LEU A 15 -16.49 -32.43 5.97
C LEU A 15 -16.45 -31.07 5.25
N GLN A 16 -17.50 -30.72 4.48
CA GLN A 16 -17.63 -29.41 3.82
C GLN A 16 -17.69 -28.24 4.82
N LEU A 17 -18.37 -28.39 5.96
CA LEU A 17 -18.41 -27.39 7.03
C LEU A 17 -17.06 -27.21 7.76
N LEU A 18 -16.24 -28.27 7.81
CA LEU A 18 -14.88 -28.20 8.35
C LEU A 18 -13.90 -27.53 7.38
N VAL A 19 -14.03 -27.72 6.05
CA VAL A 19 -13.18 -27.02 5.07
C VAL A 19 -13.56 -25.54 4.89
N LEU A 20 -14.82 -25.17 5.21
CA LEU A 20 -15.28 -23.78 5.15
C LEU A 20 -14.88 -22.93 6.37
N ASN A 21 -14.40 -23.56 7.46
CA ASN A 21 -13.96 -22.86 8.70
C ASN A 21 -12.45 -22.71 8.83
N THR A 22 -11.64 -23.19 7.88
CA THR A 22 -10.19 -22.90 7.84
C THR A 22 -9.89 -21.55 7.19
N SER A 23 -10.77 -20.56 7.34
CA SER A 23 -10.41 -19.18 7.07
C SER A 23 -9.65 -18.63 8.27
N CYS A 24 -8.36 -18.40 8.04
CA CYS A 24 -7.72 -17.13 8.39
C CYS A 24 -7.34 -16.91 9.88
N LEU A 25 -6.59 -17.84 10.49
CA LEU A 25 -5.66 -17.44 11.55
C LEU A 25 -4.30 -17.15 10.92
N ASP A 26 -4.14 -15.94 10.38
CA ASP A 26 -2.80 -15.42 10.06
C ASP A 26 -2.09 -15.05 11.36
N TYR A 27 -1.34 -16.02 11.92
CA TYR A 27 -0.53 -15.87 13.13
C TYR A 27 0.75 -15.04 12.89
N SER A 28 1.06 -14.67 11.64
CA SER A 28 2.30 -13.95 11.30
C SER A 28 2.16 -12.42 11.35
N ARG A 29 1.02 -11.91 11.83
CA ARG A 29 0.72 -10.47 11.88
C ARG A 29 1.45 -9.78 13.03
N ASN A 30 2.03 -8.61 12.73
CA ASN A 30 2.72 -7.79 13.72
C ASN A 30 1.83 -6.64 14.23
N MET A 31 2.04 -6.25 15.49
CA MET A 31 1.56 -4.96 16.00
C MET A 31 2.52 -3.86 15.57
N VAL A 32 2.04 -2.91 14.76
CA VAL A 32 2.83 -1.80 14.21
C VAL A 32 2.05 -0.51 14.40
N ASP A 33 2.68 0.49 15.01
CA ASP A 33 2.06 1.79 15.26
C ASP A 33 0.72 1.73 16.04
N GLY A 34 0.61 0.74 16.93
CA GLY A 34 -0.59 0.50 17.73
C GLY A 34 -1.72 -0.21 16.99
N LYS A 35 -1.51 -0.63 15.74
CA LYS A 35 -2.48 -1.38 14.92
C LYS A 35 -1.93 -2.76 14.57
N LEU A 36 -2.82 -3.75 14.50
CA LEU A 36 -2.45 -5.07 13.99
C LEU A 36 -2.40 -4.99 12.45
N GLU A 37 -1.38 -5.58 11.84
CA GLU A 37 -1.29 -5.74 10.39
C GLU A 37 -2.59 -6.33 9.79
N PRO A 38 -2.93 -6.01 8.53
CA PRO A 38 -3.97 -6.74 7.83
C PRO A 38 -3.54 -8.21 7.65
N PRO A 39 -4.49 -9.15 7.47
CA PRO A 39 -4.16 -10.52 7.08
C PRO A 39 -3.33 -10.57 5.81
N GLU A 40 -2.41 -11.53 5.71
CA GLU A 40 -1.75 -11.84 4.45
C GLU A 40 -2.79 -12.18 3.38
N PRO A 41 -2.84 -11.42 2.27
CA PRO A 41 -3.76 -11.75 1.20
C PRO A 41 -3.31 -13.05 0.54
N GLY A 42 -4.24 -13.95 0.24
CA GLY A 42 -3.93 -15.15 -0.52
C GLY A 42 -3.37 -14.77 -1.90
N PHE A 43 -2.29 -15.43 -2.33
CA PHE A 43 -1.56 -15.08 -3.56
C PHE A 43 -2.48 -14.84 -4.77
N PHE A 44 -3.38 -15.79 -5.06
CA PHE A 44 -4.31 -15.65 -6.18
C PHE A 44 -5.40 -14.61 -5.93
N GLU A 45 -5.87 -14.48 -4.69
CA GLU A 45 -6.92 -13.52 -4.32
C GLU A 45 -6.43 -12.07 -4.47
N ASN A 46 -5.17 -11.81 -4.10
CA ASN A 46 -4.56 -10.49 -4.19
C ASN A 46 -4.52 -9.96 -5.63
N ASP A 47 -4.38 -10.84 -6.62
CA ASP A 47 -4.20 -10.48 -8.03
C ASP A 47 -5.49 -10.54 -8.84
N LYS A 48 -6.63 -10.89 -8.24
CA LYS A 48 -7.94 -10.89 -8.92
C LYS A 48 -8.39 -9.51 -9.38
N THR A 49 -7.94 -8.45 -8.73
CA THR A 49 -8.30 -7.07 -9.06
C THR A 49 -7.06 -6.21 -9.18
N ILE A 50 -7.18 -5.15 -9.98
CA ILE A 50 -6.10 -4.16 -10.14
C ILE A 50 -5.72 -3.56 -8.79
N GLY A 51 -6.71 -3.15 -7.98
CA GLY A 51 -6.49 -2.58 -6.65
C GLY A 51 -6.01 -3.55 -5.57
N GLY A 52 -6.15 -4.86 -5.81
CA GLY A 52 -5.88 -5.92 -4.84
C GLY A 52 -6.70 -5.82 -3.56
N ILE A 53 -6.28 -6.55 -2.52
CA ILE A 53 -6.98 -6.61 -1.23
C ILE A 53 -6.52 -5.47 -0.33
N ASP A 54 -7.47 -4.74 0.23
CA ASP A 54 -7.31 -3.72 1.27
C ASP A 54 -8.38 -4.02 2.33
N SER A 55 -8.03 -4.89 3.29
CA SER A 55 -9.01 -5.48 4.21
C SER A 55 -9.36 -4.55 5.37
N ASN A 56 -8.45 -3.62 5.71
CA ASN A 56 -8.66 -2.63 6.76
C ASN A 56 -9.21 -1.29 6.24
N ASN A 57 -9.38 -1.15 4.92
CA ASN A 57 -9.87 0.04 4.21
C ASN A 57 -9.06 1.31 4.52
N ASP A 58 -7.74 1.16 4.69
CA ASP A 58 -6.85 2.31 4.89
C ASP A 58 -6.33 2.91 3.57
N GLY A 59 -6.69 2.28 2.45
CA GLY A 59 -6.33 2.68 1.09
C GLY A 59 -5.00 2.08 0.62
N VAL A 60 -4.29 1.35 1.47
CA VAL A 60 -3.06 0.62 1.13
C VAL A 60 -3.40 -0.85 0.90
N ARG A 61 -2.81 -1.44 -0.14
CA ARG A 61 -2.98 -2.87 -0.40
C ARG A 61 -2.28 -3.68 0.70
N ASP A 62 -2.93 -4.73 1.22
CA ASP A 62 -2.49 -5.49 2.39
C ASP A 62 -1.06 -6.07 2.24
N ASP A 63 -0.71 -6.56 1.04
CA ASP A 63 0.62 -7.08 0.72
C ASP A 63 1.71 -6.00 0.82
N ILE A 64 1.42 -4.79 0.32
CA ILE A 64 2.30 -3.63 0.40
C ILE A 64 2.39 -3.13 1.84
N GLU A 65 1.27 -3.03 2.56
CA GLU A 65 1.26 -2.54 3.94
C GLU A 65 2.16 -3.41 4.83
N ARG A 66 2.01 -4.74 4.74
CA ARG A 66 2.86 -5.69 5.46
C ARG A 66 4.32 -5.57 5.05
N TRP A 67 4.61 -5.43 3.76
CA TRP A 67 5.99 -5.23 3.32
C TRP A 67 6.58 -3.93 3.91
N ILE A 68 5.87 -2.81 3.86
CA ILE A 68 6.33 -1.53 4.43
C ILE A 68 6.58 -1.67 5.94
N ASN A 69 5.63 -2.27 6.66
CA ASN A 69 5.72 -2.48 8.10
C ASN A 69 6.96 -3.31 8.49
N ARG A 70 7.29 -4.33 7.69
CA ARG A 70 8.43 -5.24 7.94
C ARG A 70 9.77 -4.71 7.45
N GLU A 71 9.79 -3.94 6.37
CA GLU A 71 10.99 -3.25 5.87
C GLU A 71 11.49 -2.21 6.89
N PHE A 72 10.56 -1.62 7.64
CA PHE A 72 10.83 -0.56 8.61
C PHE A 72 10.36 -0.97 10.00
N PRO A 73 11.05 -1.88 10.71
CA PRO A 73 10.71 -2.24 12.08
C PRO A 73 11.01 -1.09 13.05
N GLY A 74 10.54 -1.19 14.29
CA GLY A 74 10.88 -0.24 15.37
C GLY A 74 10.10 1.08 15.34
N GLU A 75 10.00 1.73 16.49
CA GLU A 75 9.26 3.01 16.63
C GLU A 75 9.93 4.17 15.88
N GLU A 76 11.26 4.14 15.77
CA GLU A 76 12.08 5.17 15.13
C GLU A 76 11.81 5.32 13.63
N ASN A 77 11.24 4.29 12.99
CA ASN A 77 10.89 4.31 11.58
C ASN A 77 9.42 4.67 11.30
N TYR A 78 8.67 5.15 12.31
CA TYR A 78 7.28 5.60 12.14
C TYR A 78 7.09 6.51 10.93
N ASN A 79 7.88 7.59 10.81
CA ASN A 79 7.73 8.55 9.71
C ASN A 79 7.97 7.89 8.34
N LYS A 80 8.89 6.91 8.25
CA LYS A 80 9.18 6.19 7.01
C LYS A 80 7.98 5.34 6.60
N ARG A 81 7.41 4.57 7.54
CA ARG A 81 6.21 3.77 7.29
C ARG A 81 5.05 4.64 6.81
N MET A 82 4.77 5.74 7.50
CA MET A 82 3.66 6.62 7.15
C MET A 82 3.83 7.28 5.77
N ALA A 83 5.04 7.76 5.44
CA ALA A 83 5.31 8.31 4.11
C ALA A 83 5.18 7.26 3.01
N CYS A 84 5.70 6.05 3.24
CA CYS A 84 5.58 4.94 2.28
C CYS A 84 4.13 4.49 2.09
N LYS A 85 3.32 4.46 3.16
CA LYS A 85 1.89 4.12 3.10
C LYS A 85 1.10 5.17 2.34
N GLN A 86 1.37 6.46 2.57
CA GLN A 86 0.78 7.55 1.80
C GLN A 86 1.09 7.40 0.30
N TYR A 87 2.34 7.09 -0.05
CA TYR A 87 2.74 6.84 -1.43
C TYR A 87 2.01 5.63 -2.04
N ALA A 88 2.01 4.50 -1.33
CA ALA A 88 1.37 3.27 -1.79
C ALA A 88 -0.14 3.43 -2.00
N LYS A 89 -0.80 4.17 -1.12
CA LYS A 89 -2.22 4.52 -1.23
C LYS A 89 -2.52 5.24 -2.54
N GLU A 90 -1.72 6.25 -2.88
CA GLU A 90 -1.95 7.01 -4.10
C GLU A 90 -1.62 6.21 -5.38
N VAL A 91 -0.61 5.34 -5.35
CA VAL A 91 -0.39 4.40 -6.46
C VAL A 91 -1.60 3.49 -6.66
N ARG A 92 -2.19 2.95 -5.58
CA ARG A 92 -3.41 2.14 -5.67
C ARG A 92 -4.58 2.96 -6.24
N ASN A 93 -4.78 4.18 -5.77
CA ASN A 93 -5.86 5.04 -6.24
C ASN A 93 -5.71 5.39 -7.73
N ILE A 94 -4.49 5.64 -8.20
CA ILE A 94 -4.20 5.81 -9.63
C ILE A 94 -4.61 4.56 -10.42
N GLN A 95 -4.24 3.37 -9.94
CA GLN A 95 -4.50 2.12 -10.63
C GLN A 95 -6.00 1.79 -10.74
N ILE A 96 -6.81 2.08 -9.73
CA ILE A 96 -8.25 1.74 -9.73
C ILE A 96 -9.13 2.78 -10.43
N HIS A 97 -8.62 3.99 -10.71
CA HIS A 97 -9.37 5.08 -11.36
C HIS A 97 -8.87 5.39 -12.77
N ILE A 98 -8.26 4.43 -13.47
CA ILE A 98 -7.73 4.66 -14.83
C ILE A 98 -8.79 5.07 -15.87
N ASP A 99 -10.06 4.80 -15.59
CA ASP A 99 -11.19 5.14 -16.46
C ASP A 99 -11.91 6.44 -16.05
N ASP A 100 -11.42 7.13 -15.01
CA ASP A 100 -11.95 8.41 -14.51
C ASP A 100 -10.83 9.46 -14.53
N GLU A 101 -10.84 10.32 -15.55
CA GLU A 101 -9.77 11.32 -15.75
C GLU A 101 -9.63 12.30 -14.58
N GLU A 102 -10.74 12.70 -13.94
CA GLU A 102 -10.71 13.63 -12.82
C GLU A 102 -10.02 12.99 -11.62
N MET A 103 -10.43 11.77 -11.27
CA MET A 103 -9.83 11.02 -10.17
C MET A 103 -8.38 10.65 -10.47
N LEU A 104 -8.07 10.28 -11.71
CA LEU A 104 -6.71 9.98 -12.14
C LEU A 104 -5.79 11.19 -11.98
N ASN A 105 -6.22 12.38 -12.44
CA ASN A 105 -5.48 13.63 -12.27
C ASN A 105 -5.27 13.97 -10.79
N LYS A 106 -6.34 13.88 -9.99
CA LYS A 106 -6.29 14.15 -8.56
C LYS A 106 -5.26 13.25 -7.87
N HIS A 107 -5.33 11.94 -8.11
CA HIS A 107 -4.45 10.97 -7.47
C HIS A 107 -3.02 11.01 -8.01
N SER A 108 -2.80 11.39 -9.28
CA SER A 108 -1.46 11.70 -9.78
C SER A 108 -0.81 12.88 -9.05
N PHE A 109 -1.55 13.94 -8.76
CA PHE A 109 -1.03 15.07 -7.98
C PHE A 109 -0.76 14.69 -6.51
N LEU A 110 -1.66 13.91 -5.89
CA LEU A 110 -1.45 13.40 -4.53
C LEU A 110 -0.28 12.42 -4.45
N TRP A 111 -0.03 11.63 -5.48
CA TRP A 111 1.14 10.76 -5.58
C TRP A 111 2.45 11.56 -5.63
N ILE A 112 2.51 12.66 -6.38
CA ILE A 112 3.67 13.57 -6.37
C ILE A 112 3.86 14.18 -4.98
N ASP A 113 2.78 14.55 -4.30
CA ASP A 113 2.84 15.06 -2.93
C ASP A 113 3.39 14.01 -1.96
N ALA A 114 2.96 12.75 -2.11
CA ALA A 114 3.48 11.64 -1.34
C ALA A 114 4.96 11.36 -1.63
N ASP A 115 5.41 11.47 -2.89
CA ASP A 115 6.83 11.33 -3.26
C ASP A 115 7.69 12.41 -2.61
N VAL A 116 7.20 13.66 -2.59
CA VAL A 116 7.86 14.76 -1.87
C VAL A 116 7.91 14.50 -0.36
N CYS A 117 6.86 13.91 0.22
CA CYS A 117 6.88 13.50 1.62
C CYS A 117 7.94 12.41 1.88
N VAL A 118 8.04 11.40 1.01
CA VAL A 118 9.08 10.37 1.08
C VAL A 118 10.47 11.01 0.99
N LEU A 119 10.71 11.89 0.03
CA LEU A 119 11.97 12.63 -0.09
C LEU A 119 12.30 13.36 1.22
N TYR A 120 11.34 14.09 1.81
CA TYR A 120 11.53 14.82 3.05
C TYR A 120 11.88 13.91 4.24
N VAL A 121 11.20 12.77 4.37
CA VAL A 121 11.42 11.83 5.48
C VAL A 121 12.80 11.17 5.38
N TYR A 122 13.24 10.82 4.18
CA TYR A 122 14.48 10.08 3.94
C TYR A 122 15.72 10.95 3.86
N THR A 123 15.57 12.21 3.45
CA THR A 123 16.70 13.14 3.37
C THR A 123 16.75 14.04 4.59
N ASP A 124 17.95 14.51 4.92
CA ASP A 124 18.10 15.78 5.61
C ASP A 124 18.41 16.79 4.51
N LEU A 125 17.38 17.47 3.97
CA LEU A 125 17.52 18.39 2.82
C LEU A 125 18.49 19.54 3.06
N ILE A 126 18.94 19.75 4.32
CA ILE A 126 19.96 20.73 4.70
C ILE A 126 21.36 20.11 4.55
N LYS A 127 21.53 18.83 4.91
CA LYS A 127 22.83 18.14 4.90
C LYS A 127 23.11 17.38 3.60
N ASP A 128 22.07 16.96 2.88
CA ASP A 128 22.15 16.30 1.58
C ASP A 128 21.30 17.05 0.54
N PRO A 129 21.78 18.20 0.05
CA PRO A 129 21.04 19.04 -0.90
C PRO A 129 20.84 18.40 -2.28
N TYR A 130 21.57 17.31 -2.56
CA TYR A 130 21.49 16.54 -3.81
C TYR A 130 20.76 15.20 -3.64
N GLY A 131 20.24 14.93 -2.43
CA GLY A 131 19.37 13.80 -2.09
C GLY A 131 19.79 12.53 -2.81
N LYS A 132 20.86 11.85 -2.36
CA LYS A 132 21.27 10.56 -2.94
C LYS A 132 20.02 9.71 -3.16
N GLN A 133 19.73 9.44 -4.44
CA GLN A 133 18.49 8.86 -4.99
C GLN A 133 17.64 8.17 -3.91
N VAL A 134 16.59 8.83 -3.44
CA VAL A 134 15.61 8.19 -2.57
C VAL A 134 14.83 7.19 -3.41
N LYS A 135 15.33 5.96 -3.49
CA LYS A 135 14.73 4.86 -4.27
C LYS A 135 13.51 4.23 -3.59
N GLN A 136 13.02 4.82 -2.50
CA GLN A 136 11.94 4.21 -1.75
C GLN A 136 10.62 4.28 -2.52
N GLY A 137 10.34 5.41 -3.19
CA GLY A 137 9.22 5.52 -4.12
C GLY A 137 9.29 4.45 -5.21
N ASP A 138 10.46 4.29 -5.86
CA ASP A 138 10.68 3.26 -6.89
C ASP A 138 10.39 1.84 -6.38
N LYS A 139 10.87 1.48 -5.18
CA LYS A 139 10.60 0.17 -4.57
C LYS A 139 9.11 -0.05 -4.30
N ILE A 140 8.41 0.98 -3.81
CA ILE A 140 6.96 0.91 -3.58
C ILE A 140 6.25 0.75 -4.92
N LEU A 141 6.64 1.52 -5.93
CA LEU A 141 6.06 1.47 -7.27
C LEU A 141 6.26 0.10 -7.93
N GLU A 142 7.46 -0.47 -7.83
CA GLU A 142 7.78 -1.82 -8.30
C GLU A 142 6.87 -2.86 -7.67
N LYS A 143 6.73 -2.84 -6.33
CA LYS A 143 5.85 -3.76 -5.60
C LYS A 143 4.36 -3.52 -5.90
N SER A 144 4.00 -2.27 -6.14
CA SER A 144 2.65 -1.89 -6.51
C SER A 144 2.26 -2.36 -7.91
N ASN A 145 3.24 -2.49 -8.81
CA ASN A 145 3.08 -2.90 -10.21
C ASN A 145 3.56 -4.34 -10.47
N ASN A 146 3.21 -5.27 -9.57
CA ASN A 146 3.64 -6.67 -9.60
C ASN A 146 2.84 -7.59 -10.55
N THR A 147 1.85 -7.07 -11.27
CA THR A 147 1.08 -7.82 -12.29
C THR A 147 1.05 -7.07 -13.62
N LYS A 148 0.78 -7.78 -14.72
CA LYS A 148 0.70 -7.17 -16.07
C LYS A 148 -0.41 -6.11 -16.13
N GLU A 149 -1.52 -6.36 -15.46
CA GLU A 149 -2.69 -5.48 -15.41
C GLU A 149 -2.36 -4.19 -14.66
N ARG A 150 -1.63 -4.28 -13.54
CA ARG A 150 -1.17 -3.11 -12.76
C ARG A 150 -0.15 -2.28 -13.52
N VAL A 151 0.79 -2.91 -14.24
CA VAL A 151 1.72 -2.21 -15.12
C VAL A 151 0.98 -1.47 -16.24
N LYS A 152 -0.02 -2.10 -16.88
CA LYS A 152 -0.84 -1.45 -17.91
C LYS A 152 -1.61 -0.25 -17.34
N ALA A 153 -2.21 -0.40 -16.16
CA ALA A 153 -2.90 0.68 -15.47
C ALA A 153 -1.95 1.87 -15.20
N TRP A 154 -0.73 1.59 -14.73
CA TRP A 154 0.30 2.61 -14.54
C TRP A 154 0.69 3.32 -15.85
N MET A 155 0.82 2.59 -16.96
CA MET A 155 1.13 3.19 -18.27
C MET A 155 0.00 4.11 -18.79
N VAL A 156 -1.26 3.78 -18.49
CA VAL A 156 -2.40 4.66 -18.79
C VAL A 156 -2.30 5.95 -17.97
N ALA A 157 -2.02 5.82 -16.66
CA ALA A 157 -1.83 6.96 -15.77
C ALA A 157 -0.69 7.88 -16.20
N ASP A 158 0.48 7.31 -16.51
CA ASP A 158 1.67 8.03 -16.97
C ASP A 158 1.38 8.84 -18.25
N ARG A 159 0.70 8.21 -19.21
CA ARG A 159 0.26 8.91 -20.42
C ARG A 159 -0.72 10.04 -20.13
N ASN A 160 -1.67 9.84 -19.22
CA ASN A 160 -2.62 10.87 -18.82
C ASN A 160 -1.91 12.07 -18.16
N PHE A 161 -0.79 11.82 -17.47
CA PHE A 161 0.00 12.87 -16.84
C PHE A 161 0.91 13.63 -17.82
N ALA A 162 1.11 13.12 -19.04
CA ALA A 162 1.98 13.73 -20.03
C ALA A 162 1.58 15.19 -20.34
N GLY A 163 2.53 16.12 -20.19
CA GLY A 163 2.32 17.56 -20.43
C GLY A 163 1.67 18.31 -19.27
N LYS A 164 1.33 17.64 -18.16
CA LYS A 164 0.81 18.27 -16.93
C LYS A 164 1.97 18.63 -16.00
N SER A 165 1.78 19.66 -15.18
CA SER A 165 2.77 20.12 -14.20
C SER A 165 2.16 20.25 -12.82
N HIS A 166 2.97 20.01 -11.79
CA HIS A 166 2.60 20.17 -10.40
C HIS A 166 3.58 21.07 -9.68
N ALA A 167 3.09 22.19 -9.14
CA ALA A 167 3.95 23.15 -8.47
C ALA A 167 4.34 22.63 -7.07
N LEU A 168 5.65 22.50 -6.84
CA LEU A 168 6.18 22.16 -5.53
C LEU A 168 6.15 23.40 -4.62
N PRO A 169 5.77 23.26 -3.33
CA PRO A 169 5.86 24.37 -2.39
C PRO A 169 7.32 24.68 -2.06
N PRO A 170 7.61 25.88 -1.50
CA PRO A 170 8.94 26.21 -1.01
C PRO A 170 9.50 25.12 -0.07
N ARG A 171 10.82 24.88 -0.12
CA ARG A 171 11.48 23.79 0.65
C ARG A 171 11.13 23.77 2.13
N GLN A 172 10.98 24.95 2.74
CA GLN A 172 10.65 25.11 4.15
C GLN A 172 9.22 24.66 4.50
N GLU A 173 8.33 24.64 3.52
CA GLU A 173 6.91 24.30 3.68
C GLU A 173 6.59 22.87 3.27
N MET A 174 7.49 22.18 2.54
CA MET A 174 7.29 20.81 2.06
C MET A 174 6.80 19.88 3.18
N ARG A 175 7.44 19.94 4.36
CA ARG A 175 7.08 19.11 5.53
C ARG A 175 5.65 19.32 6.01
N ARG A 176 5.13 20.55 5.95
CA ARG A 176 3.82 20.92 6.52
C ARG A 176 2.69 20.72 5.53
N LYS A 177 3.01 20.72 4.23
CA LYS A 177 2.01 20.74 3.17
C LYS A 177 1.81 19.40 2.47
N LYS A 178 2.78 18.48 2.52
CA LYS A 178 2.79 17.28 1.66
C LYS A 178 2.69 15.94 2.38
N CYS A 179 3.11 15.85 3.64
CA CYS A 179 2.85 14.66 4.46
C CYS A 179 1.46 14.77 5.12
N GLU A 180 0.64 13.72 4.99
CA GLU A 180 -0.73 13.67 5.54
C GLU A 180 -0.79 13.22 7.02
N PHE A 181 0.37 13.02 7.64
CA PHE A 181 0.50 12.53 9.00
C PHE A 181 1.38 13.44 9.85
N GLU A 182 1.20 13.37 11.17
CA GLU A 182 2.05 14.09 12.11
C GLU A 182 3.46 13.50 12.10
N ILE A 183 4.44 14.31 11.71
CA ILE A 183 5.86 13.91 11.67
C ILE A 183 6.39 13.88 13.10
N LYS A 184 6.78 12.69 13.57
CA LYS A 184 7.43 12.54 14.89
C LYS A 184 8.86 13.07 14.84
N PRO A 185 9.35 13.75 15.89
CA PRO A 185 10.76 14.14 15.98
C PRO A 185 11.67 12.91 15.83
N ARG A 186 12.76 13.03 15.07
CA ARG A 186 13.79 11.98 15.05
C ARG A 186 14.37 11.88 16.47
N LYS A 187 14.23 10.72 17.13
CA LYS A 187 14.87 10.47 18.43
C LYS A 187 16.40 10.48 18.21
N GLY A 188 17.08 11.47 18.77
CA GLY A 188 18.56 11.53 18.85
C GLY A 188 19.23 12.55 17.91
N PHE A 189 19.73 13.65 18.51
CA PHE A 189 21.17 13.94 18.51
C PHE A 189 21.66 13.75 19.93
#